data_AF-A0A2N2Z8A4-F1
#
_entry.id   AF-A0A2N2Z8A4-F1
#
_cell.length_a   1.000
_cell.length_b   1.000
_cell.length_c   1.000
_cell.angle_alpha   90.00
_cell.angle_beta   90.00
_cell.angle_gamma   90.00
#
_symmetry.space_group_name_H-M   'P 1'
#
loop_
_entity.id
_entity.type
_entity.pdbx_description
1 polymer ?
#
loop_
_entity_poly.entity_id
_entity_poly.type
_entity_poly.pdbx_seq_one_letter_code
_entity_poly.pdbx_strand_id
1 'polypeptide(L)'
;MKSHSKILWSDELSVKVGSIDDQHKRIFDVINRFIHEETLEIRSLRFAELLSELTDYSIEHFRDEEKYMVEHGFPGIKGHRAAHKLYIKKVAFFNHLYDDVNPTRPEDVSDFLKEWWINHIMLLDMEYKKFVDKCNNGK
;
A
#
# COMPACT_ATOMS: atom_id res chain seq x y z
N MET A 1 7.43 19.62 3.67
CA MET A 1 8.65 19.33 2.88
C MET A 1 8.38 18.07 2.08
N LYS A 2 8.40 18.14 0.76
CA LYS A 2 8.21 16.96 -0.10
C LYS A 2 9.42 16.04 0.06
N SER A 3 9.21 14.83 0.58
CA SER A 3 10.29 13.90 0.89
C SER A 3 10.50 12.94 -0.27
N HIS A 4 11.40 13.33 -1.19
CA HIS A 4 11.91 12.51 -2.29
C HIS A 4 12.79 11.33 -1.83
N SER A 5 12.71 10.94 -0.56
CA SER A 5 13.54 9.87 -0.02
C SER A 5 12.90 8.52 -0.26
N LYS A 6 13.69 7.59 -0.78
CA LYS A 6 13.34 6.17 -0.95
C LYS A 6 12.77 5.62 0.36
N ILE A 7 11.72 4.81 0.25
CA ILE A 7 11.19 4.01 1.36
C ILE A 7 12.09 2.78 1.49
N LEU A 8 12.61 2.55 2.69
CA LEU A 8 13.42 1.37 3.01
C LEU A 8 12.61 0.46 3.92
N TRP A 9 12.65 -0.84 3.61
CA TRP A 9 12.11 -1.85 4.51
C TRP A 9 12.87 -1.83 5.84
N SER A 10 12.14 -1.97 6.94
CA SER A 10 12.70 -2.18 8.28
C SER A 10 11.88 -3.26 8.98
N ASP A 11 12.49 -3.95 9.95
CA ASP A 11 11.81 -4.98 10.74
C ASP A 11 10.64 -4.43 11.58
N GLU A 12 10.59 -3.11 11.78
CA GLU A 12 9.48 -2.43 12.44
C GLU A 12 8.19 -2.47 11.62
N LEU A 13 8.29 -2.68 10.31
CA LEU A 13 7.17 -2.79 9.37
C LEU A 13 6.73 -4.25 9.17
N SER A 14 7.39 -5.21 9.83
CA SER A 14 7.08 -6.63 9.71
C SER A 14 5.85 -7.01 10.52
N VAL A 15 4.89 -7.64 9.86
CA VAL A 15 3.69 -8.25 10.48
C VAL A 15 3.95 -9.69 10.92
N LYS A 16 5.20 -10.17 10.77
CA LYS A 16 5.65 -11.54 11.09
C LYS A 16 4.90 -12.63 10.32
N VAL A 17 4.40 -12.27 9.14
CA VAL A 17 3.82 -13.19 8.16
C VAL A 17 4.62 -13.06 6.88
N GLY A 18 5.49 -14.04 6.61
CA GLY A 18 6.52 -13.92 5.55
C GLY A 18 5.95 -13.52 4.19
N SER A 19 4.83 -14.12 3.78
CA SER A 19 4.18 -13.78 2.51
C SER A 19 3.64 -12.35 2.45
N ILE A 20 3.11 -11.82 3.56
CA ILE A 20 2.60 -10.45 3.61
C ILE A 20 3.77 -9.45 3.67
N ASP A 21 4.82 -9.75 4.45
CA ASP A 21 6.02 -8.93 4.50
C ASP A 21 6.69 -8.81 3.12
N ASP A 22 6.70 -9.90 2.34
CA ASP A 22 7.24 -9.87 0.97
C ASP A 22 6.36 -9.07 0.01
N GLN A 23 5.03 -9.09 0.19
CA GLN A 23 4.11 -8.21 -0.53
C GLN A 23 4.36 -6.73 -0.17
N HIS A 24 4.54 -6.38 1.10
CA HIS A 24 4.87 -5.00 1.50
C HIS A 24 6.17 -4.51 0.88
N LYS A 25 7.23 -5.33 0.88
CA LYS A 25 8.50 -4.99 0.22
C LYS A 25 8.30 -4.74 -1.27
N ARG A 26 7.51 -5.58 -1.95
CA ARG A 26 7.21 -5.40 -3.37
C ARG A 26 6.45 -4.09 -3.63
N ILE A 27 5.48 -3.76 -2.78
CA ILE A 27 4.76 -2.48 -2.84
C ILE A 27 5.74 -1.32 -2.67
N PHE A 28 6.67 -1.38 -1.72
CA PHE A 28 7.68 -0.32 -1.54
C PHE A 28 8.59 -0.18 -2.77
N ASP A 29 8.94 -1.28 -3.44
CA ASP A 29 9.71 -1.22 -4.69
C ASP A 29 8.93 -0.51 -5.81
N VAL A 30 7.61 -0.71 -5.89
CA VAL A 30 6.74 0.02 -6.83
C VAL A 30 6.70 1.51 -6.45
N ILE A 31 6.47 1.86 -5.18
CA ILE A 31 6.44 3.25 -4.72
C ILE A 31 7.79 3.94 -4.96
N ASN A 32 8.89 3.26 -4.75
CA ASN A 32 10.22 3.80 -4.98
C ASN A 32 10.48 4.12 -6.46
N ARG A 33 9.85 3.39 -7.39
CA ARG A 33 9.87 3.76 -8.82
C ARG A 33 9.08 5.04 -9.08
N PHE A 34 7.96 5.27 -8.40
CA PHE A 34 7.27 6.56 -8.47
C PHE A 34 8.12 7.75 -7.99
N ILE A 35 9.01 7.53 -7.01
CA ILE A 35 9.83 8.59 -6.42
C ILE A 35 11.06 8.92 -7.28
N HIS A 36 11.69 7.90 -7.89
CA HIS A 36 13.06 8.02 -8.43
C HIS A 36 13.19 7.74 -9.92
N GLU A 37 12.14 7.29 -10.61
CA GLU A 37 12.24 6.98 -12.04
C GLU A 37 12.25 8.28 -12.87
N GLU A 38 13.39 8.61 -13.46
CA GLU A 38 13.61 9.87 -14.21
C GLU A 38 12.72 10.01 -15.45
N THR A 39 12.25 8.88 -16.01
CA THR A 39 11.36 8.83 -17.18
C THR A 39 9.89 9.03 -16.81
N LEU A 40 9.59 9.27 -15.53
CA LEU A 40 8.22 9.36 -15.04
C LEU A 40 7.65 10.77 -15.23
N GLU A 41 7.25 11.05 -16.45
CA GLU A 41 6.59 12.31 -16.81
C GLU A 41 5.06 12.21 -16.69
N ILE A 42 4.41 13.36 -16.51
CA ILE A 42 2.95 13.49 -16.55
C ILE A 42 2.43 12.90 -17.87
N ARG A 43 1.41 12.04 -17.80
CA ARG A 43 0.81 11.34 -18.97
C ARG A 43 1.78 10.47 -19.77
N SER A 44 2.93 10.11 -19.22
CA SER A 44 3.77 9.10 -19.86
C SER A 44 3.07 7.74 -19.80
N LEU A 45 3.29 6.89 -20.82
CA LEU A 45 2.84 5.50 -20.79
C LEU A 45 3.40 4.80 -19.53
N ARG A 46 4.65 5.10 -19.19
CA ARG A 46 5.32 4.55 -18.03
C ARG A 46 4.62 4.87 -16.71
N PHE A 47 4.09 6.09 -16.58
CA PHE A 47 3.30 6.47 -15.42
C PHE A 47 1.99 5.69 -15.31
N ALA A 48 1.30 5.48 -16.42
CA ALA A 48 0.09 4.65 -16.45
C ALA A 48 0.40 3.19 -16.08
N GLU A 49 1.49 2.63 -16.61
CA GLU A 49 1.94 1.27 -16.28
C GLU A 49 2.20 1.09 -14.78
N LEU A 50 2.92 2.02 -14.14
CA LEU A 50 3.19 1.95 -12.71
C LEU A 50 1.93 2.10 -11.87
N LEU A 51 0.98 2.96 -12.28
CA LEU A 51 -0.31 3.10 -11.59
C LEU A 51 -1.14 1.82 -11.69
N SER A 52 -1.14 1.16 -12.85
CA SER A 52 -1.82 -0.13 -13.03
C SER A 52 -1.15 -1.21 -12.18
N GLU A 53 0.18 -1.33 -12.27
CA GLU A 53 0.95 -2.30 -11.48
C GLU A 53 0.64 -2.16 -9.99
N LEU A 54 0.68 -0.93 -9.47
CA LEU A 54 0.37 -0.68 -8.07
C LEU A 54 -1.07 -1.06 -7.71
N THR A 55 -2.04 -0.72 -8.56
CA THR A 55 -3.45 -1.03 -8.32
C THR A 55 -3.66 -2.52 -8.21
N ASP A 56 -3.14 -3.28 -9.17
CA ASP A 56 -3.29 -4.73 -9.23
C ASP A 56 -2.62 -5.41 -8.03
N TYR A 57 -1.38 -5.02 -7.71
CA TYR A 57 -0.66 -5.57 -6.54
C TYR A 57 -1.34 -5.22 -5.22
N SER A 58 -1.91 -4.02 -5.08
CA SER A 58 -2.62 -3.63 -3.85
C SER A 58 -3.88 -4.47 -3.65
N ILE A 59 -4.64 -4.74 -4.71
CA ILE A 59 -5.84 -5.57 -4.66
C ILE A 59 -5.49 -7.00 -4.23
N GLU A 60 -4.43 -7.57 -4.81
CA GLU A 60 -3.94 -8.90 -4.43
C GLU A 60 -3.52 -8.96 -2.97
N HIS A 61 -2.68 -8.01 -2.54
CA HIS A 61 -2.21 -7.92 -1.16
C HIS A 61 -3.38 -7.80 -0.16
N PHE A 62 -4.30 -6.86 -0.37
CA PHE A 62 -5.46 -6.69 0.52
C PHE A 62 -6.34 -7.94 0.59
N ARG A 63 -6.50 -8.67 -0.52
CA ARG A 63 -7.25 -9.93 -0.52
C ARG A 63 -6.59 -10.97 0.39
N ASP A 64 -5.28 -11.11 0.27
CA ASP A 64 -4.53 -12.13 1.01
C ASP A 64 -4.44 -11.78 2.50
N GLU A 65 -4.23 -10.51 2.82
CA GLU A 65 -4.25 -9.99 4.18
C GLU A 65 -5.64 -10.11 4.83
N GLU A 66 -6.71 -9.76 4.11
CA GLU A 66 -8.07 -9.93 4.61
C GLU A 66 -8.41 -11.39 4.85
N LYS A 67 -7.95 -12.29 3.98
CA LYS A 67 -8.08 -13.73 4.19
C LYS A 67 -7.37 -14.16 5.47
N TYR A 68 -6.12 -13.72 5.67
CA TYR A 68 -5.36 -13.99 6.88
C TYR A 68 -6.09 -13.49 8.14
N MET A 69 -6.65 -12.28 8.11
CA MET A 69 -7.45 -11.73 9.21
C MET A 69 -8.71 -12.55 9.51
N VAL A 70 -9.44 -13.01 8.48
CA VAL A 70 -10.63 -13.87 8.66
C VAL A 70 -10.24 -15.21 9.29
N GLU A 71 -9.19 -15.85 8.80
CA GLU A 71 -8.75 -17.17 9.27
C GLU A 71 -8.35 -17.14 10.75
N HIS A 72 -7.84 -16.02 11.24
CA HIS A 72 -7.46 -15.84 12.63
C HIS A 72 -8.58 -15.24 13.50
N GLY A 73 -9.71 -14.86 12.91
CA GLY A 73 -10.84 -14.28 13.65
C GLY A 73 -10.58 -12.86 14.16
N PHE A 74 -9.80 -12.05 13.44
CA PHE A 74 -9.50 -10.68 13.84
C PHE A 74 -10.79 -9.81 13.89
N PRO A 75 -11.14 -9.24 15.05
CA PRO A 75 -12.41 -8.52 15.21
C PRO A 75 -12.45 -7.17 14.46
N GLY A 76 -11.29 -6.59 14.15
CA GLY A 76 -11.16 -5.27 13.49
C GLY A 76 -11.37 -5.29 11.97
N ILE A 77 -11.62 -6.45 11.35
CA ILE A 77 -11.63 -6.62 9.89
C ILE A 77 -12.54 -5.65 9.13
N LYS A 78 -13.67 -5.25 9.70
CA LYS A 78 -14.61 -4.32 9.05
C LYS A 78 -13.98 -2.94 8.85
N GLY A 79 -13.25 -2.44 9.84
CA GLY A 79 -12.53 -1.16 9.75
C GLY A 79 -11.38 -1.24 8.77
N HIS A 80 -10.60 -2.32 8.84
CA HIS A 80 -9.47 -2.57 7.95
C HIS A 80 -9.89 -2.60 6.47
N ARG A 81 -10.95 -3.36 6.14
CA ARG A 81 -11.57 -3.37 4.80
C ARG A 81 -12.04 -2.00 4.32
N ALA A 82 -12.49 -1.13 5.23
CA ALA A 82 -12.90 0.21 4.87
C ALA A 82 -11.70 1.06 4.45
N ALA A 83 -10.56 0.94 5.14
CA ALA A 83 -9.31 1.60 4.76
C ALA A 83 -8.83 1.13 3.37
N HIS A 84 -8.83 -0.18 3.09
CA HIS A 84 -8.51 -0.73 1.76
C HIS A 84 -9.39 -0.14 0.66
N LYS A 85 -10.71 -0.11 0.88
CA LYS A 85 -11.65 0.45 -0.10
C LYS A 85 -11.41 1.94 -0.36
N LEU A 86 -11.02 2.71 0.64
CA LEU A 86 -10.68 4.12 0.48
C LEU A 86 -9.40 4.30 -0.34
N TYR A 87 -8.39 3.45 -0.09
CA TYR A 87 -7.18 3.44 -0.90
C TYR A 87 -7.46 3.15 -2.37
N ILE A 88 -8.19 2.07 -2.67
CA ILE A 88 -8.53 1.70 -4.05
C ILE A 88 -9.30 2.82 -4.76
N LYS A 89 -10.25 3.47 -4.07
CA LYS A 89 -10.94 4.63 -4.62
C LYS A 89 -9.99 5.79 -4.92
N LYS A 90 -9.01 6.05 -4.07
CA LYS A 90 -8.03 7.12 -4.27
C LYS A 90 -7.11 6.85 -5.44
N VAL A 91 -6.64 5.61 -5.60
CA VAL A 91 -5.82 5.20 -6.75
C VAL A 91 -6.64 5.23 -8.05
N ALA A 92 -7.88 4.76 -8.03
CA ALA A 92 -8.79 4.87 -9.17
C ALA A 92 -9.04 6.33 -9.59
N PHE A 93 -9.13 7.25 -8.62
CA PHE A 93 -9.23 8.68 -8.90
C PHE A 93 -7.98 9.23 -9.60
N PHE A 94 -6.77 8.78 -9.21
CA PHE A 94 -5.54 9.15 -9.91
C PHE A 94 -5.51 8.66 -11.36
N ASN A 95 -5.99 7.44 -11.61
CA ASN A 95 -6.14 6.92 -12.97
C ASN A 95 -7.16 7.71 -13.77
N HIS A 96 -8.30 8.08 -13.16
CA HIS A 96 -9.34 8.86 -13.83
C HIS A 96 -8.84 10.23 -14.29
N LEU A 97 -8.01 10.88 -13.47
CA LEU A 97 -7.45 12.18 -13.79
C LEU A 97 -6.27 12.13 -14.77
N TYR A 98 -5.82 10.96 -15.23
CA TYR A 98 -4.64 10.84 -16.09
C TYR A 98 -4.69 11.77 -17.33
N ASP A 99 -5.82 11.78 -18.04
CA ASP A 99 -6.03 12.62 -19.24
C ASP A 99 -6.86 13.89 -18.98
N ASP A 100 -7.12 14.23 -17.72
CA ASP A 100 -7.91 15.43 -17.36
C ASP A 100 -7.15 16.73 -17.62
N VAL A 101 -7.85 17.87 -17.72
CA VAL A 101 -7.27 19.21 -17.85
C VAL A 101 -6.24 19.51 -16.75
N ASN A 102 -6.47 18.99 -15.54
CA ASN A 102 -5.50 19.00 -14.45
C ASN A 102 -5.03 17.57 -14.13
N PRO A 103 -4.03 17.05 -14.87
CA PRO A 103 -3.68 15.66 -14.80
C PRO A 103 -3.01 15.29 -13.47
N THR A 104 -3.19 14.04 -13.05
CA THR A 104 -2.43 13.49 -11.91
C THR A 104 -0.93 13.64 -12.15
N ARG A 105 -0.23 14.16 -11.14
CA ARG A 105 1.23 14.30 -11.18
C ARG A 105 1.90 13.14 -10.43
N PRO A 106 3.00 12.57 -10.95
CA PRO A 106 3.73 11.49 -10.29
C PRO A 106 4.12 11.78 -8.85
N GLU A 107 4.50 13.04 -8.56
CA GLU A 107 4.85 13.47 -7.20
C GLU A 107 3.68 13.36 -6.23
N ASP A 108 2.47 13.77 -6.64
CA ASP A 108 1.28 13.74 -5.78
C ASP A 108 0.85 12.29 -5.49
N VAL A 109 1.06 11.39 -6.46
CA VAL A 109 0.89 9.95 -6.26
C VAL A 109 1.93 9.42 -5.28
N SER A 110 3.22 9.70 -5.51
CA SER A 110 4.30 9.19 -4.67
C SER A 110 4.17 9.63 -3.20
N ASP A 111 3.78 10.89 -2.96
CA ASP A 111 3.56 11.45 -1.62
C ASP A 111 2.39 10.73 -0.93
N PHE A 112 1.25 10.58 -1.63
CA PHE A 112 0.09 9.85 -1.10
C PHE A 112 0.44 8.39 -0.78
N LEU A 113 1.12 7.70 -1.69
CA LEU A 113 1.43 6.28 -1.53
C LEU A 113 2.37 6.02 -0.36
N LYS A 114 3.42 6.82 -0.26
CA LYS A 114 4.38 6.74 0.84
C LYS A 114 3.70 6.95 2.19
N GLU A 115 2.91 8.02 2.30
CA GLU A 115 2.20 8.33 3.54
C GLU A 115 1.16 7.24 3.87
N TRP A 116 0.35 6.84 2.90
CA TRP A 116 -0.71 5.87 3.14
C TRP A 116 -0.16 4.51 3.56
N TRP A 117 0.80 3.95 2.82
CA TRP A 117 1.31 2.60 3.10
C TRP A 117 2.07 2.51 4.42
N ILE A 118 2.93 3.49 4.72
CA ILE A 118 3.67 3.50 6.01
C ILE A 118 2.67 3.61 7.17
N ASN A 119 1.71 4.52 7.09
CA ASN A 119 0.72 4.70 8.14
C ASN A 119 -0.21 3.50 8.26
N HIS A 120 -0.63 2.90 7.14
CA HIS A 120 -1.48 1.71 7.13
C HIS A 120 -0.81 0.55 7.86
N ILE A 121 0.42 0.22 7.46
CA ILE A 121 1.20 -0.86 8.09
C ILE A 121 1.37 -0.60 9.58
N MET A 122 1.85 0.58 9.96
CA MET A 122 2.19 0.87 11.35
C MET A 122 0.97 1.00 12.28
N LEU A 123 -0.18 1.43 11.75
CA LEU A 123 -1.37 1.73 12.56
C LEU A 123 -2.44 0.66 12.49
N LEU A 124 -2.62 -0.02 11.36
CA LEU A 124 -3.67 -1.02 11.14
C LEU A 124 -3.11 -2.43 11.07
N ASP A 125 -2.09 -2.68 10.25
CA ASP A 125 -1.58 -4.05 10.08
C ASP A 125 -0.94 -4.58 11.37
N MET A 126 -0.29 -3.68 12.12
CA MET A 126 0.21 -3.98 13.46
C MET A 126 -0.90 -4.36 14.46
N GLU A 127 -2.16 -4.00 14.23
CA GLU A 127 -3.27 -4.39 15.11
C GLU A 127 -3.59 -5.88 14.97
N TYR A 128 -3.73 -6.39 13.74
CA TYR A 128 -3.99 -7.82 13.56
C TYR A 128 -2.76 -8.64 13.93
N LYS A 129 -1.54 -8.13 13.68
CA LYS A 129 -0.30 -8.75 14.17
C LYS A 129 -0.36 -8.95 15.68
N LYS A 130 -0.60 -7.88 16.44
CA LYS A 130 -0.70 -7.92 17.92
C LYS A 130 -1.81 -8.86 18.39
N PHE A 131 -2.93 -8.92 17.67
CA PHE A 131 -4.02 -9.82 17.99
C PHE A 131 -3.62 -11.29 17.80
N VAL A 132 -3.04 -11.64 16.65
CA VAL A 132 -2.59 -13.01 16.38
C VAL A 132 -1.47 -13.44 17.34
N ASP A 133 -0.51 -12.57 17.62
CA ASP A 133 0.56 -12.84 18.60
C ASP A 133 -0.02 -13.18 19.98
N LYS A 134 -1.05 -12.45 20.43
CA LYS A 134 -1.74 -12.75 21.70
C LYS A 134 -2.48 -14.08 21.67
N CYS A 135 -3.16 -14.41 20.56
CA CYS A 135 -3.86 -15.69 20.40
C CYS A 135 -2.90 -16.89 20.37
N ASN A 136 -1.68 -16.70 19.87
CA ASN A 136 -0.66 -17.75 19.82
C ASN A 136 0.06 -17.92 21.16
N ASN A 137 0.30 -16.85 21.91
CA ASN A 137 0.95 -16.89 23.23
C ASN A 137 0.00 -17.28 24.39
N GLY A 138 -1.31 -17.29 24.14
CA GLY A 138 -2.35 -17.73 25.08
C GLY A 138 -2.78 -19.19 24.90
N LYS A 139 -2.11 -19.95 24.02
CA LYS A 139 -2.20 -21.41 23.88
C LYS A 139 -1.03 -22.06 24.61
#